data_AF-A0A9Q1M714-F1
#
_entry.id   AF-A0A9Q1M714-F1
#
_cell.length_a   1.000
_cell.length_b   1.000
_cell.length_c   1.000
_cell.angle_alpha   90.00
_cell.angle_beta   90.00
_cell.angle_gamma   90.00
#
_symmetry.space_group_name_H-M   'P 1'
#
loop_
_entity.id
_entity.type
_entity.pdbx_description
1 polymer ?
#
loop_
_entity_poly.entity_id
_entity_poly.type
_entity_poly.pdbx_seq_one_letter_code
_entity_poly.pdbx_strand_id
1 'polypeptide(L)'
;MSVACGFECVVVLGCMRWVWKRCTYIGNDDSATWPPATYDEFEPIPRLCRTILAVYEDDLHNPKFPPEGGYKLNPNWAVKRVAYQETLGNAPPYLIYLDHEHHEIVVAIRGLNLAKESDYKVLMDNKLGKQMFDGGYVHHGLLKAAIWMLNKESETLKRLWVENGKSYKMIFVGHSLGSGVASLLTIIVANHGDRLGGIPRSLISCYAVAPARCMSLNLAVKYADVIHSVVLQDDFLPRTPTPLEDIFRTVFCLPCLLFLVCLRDTFMPEGRKLKDSRRLYAPGRMYHVVERKFCRCGRFPPDVRTAIPVDGRFEHIVLSCNATSDHAIIWIQRESEKALARLKEVTAETTTTPPPAQKIERQHTLEKEHKKALERAVTLNVPHAVPIDAEKEPLVYKEEESVRGGVAEVASLIKGEEDASTSTGHSTDARTNWNEVVEKLFTRDETGKLTLNKEASGTE
;
A
#
# COMPACT_ATOMS: atom_id res chain seq x y z
N MET A 1 -34.10 9.80 44.99
CA MET A 1 -32.63 9.95 44.98
C MET A 1 -31.85 8.64 44.75
N SER A 2 -32.46 7.45 44.72
CA SER A 2 -31.72 6.18 44.53
C SER A 2 -31.43 5.78 43.06
N VAL A 3 -32.23 6.26 42.09
CA VAL A 3 -32.11 5.85 40.67
C VAL A 3 -31.00 6.62 39.95
N ALA A 4 -30.77 7.88 40.32
CA ALA A 4 -29.71 8.72 39.75
C ALA A 4 -28.30 8.19 40.12
N CYS A 5 -28.11 7.73 41.36
CA CYS A 5 -26.83 7.18 41.81
C CYS A 5 -26.50 5.84 41.12
N GLY A 6 -27.51 4.99 40.84
CA GLY A 6 -27.33 3.77 40.07
C GLY A 6 -26.94 4.01 38.61
N PHE A 7 -27.53 5.02 37.97
CA PHE A 7 -27.19 5.41 36.59
C PHE A 7 -25.76 5.96 36.49
N GLU A 8 -25.36 6.82 37.44
CA GLU A 8 -23.99 7.33 37.54
C GLU A 8 -22.96 6.22 37.75
N CYS A 9 -23.23 5.26 38.65
CA CYS A 9 -22.35 4.11 38.85
C CYS A 9 -22.24 3.21 37.62
N VAL A 10 -23.33 2.98 36.87
CA VAL A 10 -23.30 2.21 35.62
C VAL A 10 -22.50 2.92 34.54
N VAL A 11 -22.63 4.26 34.43
CA VAL A 11 -21.82 5.07 33.49
C VAL A 11 -20.35 5.04 33.89
N VAL A 12 -20.03 5.21 35.18
CA VAL A 12 -18.64 5.16 35.67
C VAL A 12 -18.03 3.77 35.46
N LEU A 13 -18.73 2.68 35.79
CA LEU A 13 -18.27 1.31 35.53
C LEU A 13 -18.13 1.02 34.03
N GLY A 14 -19.03 1.54 33.21
CA GLY A 14 -18.96 1.48 31.75
C GLY A 14 -17.72 2.20 31.22
N CYS A 15 -17.46 3.42 31.69
CA CYS A 15 -16.26 4.20 31.36
C CYS A 15 -14.98 3.54 31.85
N MET A 16 -14.94 3.01 33.08
CA MET A 16 -13.78 2.29 33.62
C MET A 16 -13.51 1.00 32.84
N ARG A 17 -14.55 0.20 32.53
CA ARG A 17 -14.41 -1.00 31.71
C ARG A 17 -13.95 -0.67 30.29
N TRP A 18 -14.42 0.45 29.75
CA TRP A 18 -13.99 0.94 28.45
C TRP A 18 -12.53 1.40 28.46
N VAL A 19 -12.12 2.23 29.41
CA VAL A 19 -10.74 2.67 29.61
C VAL A 19 -9.83 1.46 29.82
N TRP A 20 -10.22 0.53 30.69
CA TRP A 20 -9.49 -0.71 30.94
C TRP A 20 -9.30 -1.48 29.63
N LYS A 21 -10.40 -1.82 28.93
CA LYS A 21 -10.33 -2.57 27.66
C LYS A 21 -9.44 -1.88 26.63
N ARG A 22 -9.40 -0.54 26.60
CA ARG A 22 -8.54 0.24 25.68
C ARG A 22 -7.07 0.26 26.11
N CYS A 23 -6.79 0.47 27.39
CA CYS A 23 -5.43 0.47 27.92
C CYS A 23 -4.81 -0.94 27.93
N THR A 24 -5.64 -1.99 27.93
CA THR A 24 -5.20 -3.38 27.81
C THR A 24 -5.14 -3.90 26.39
N TYR A 25 -5.66 -3.14 25.41
CA TYR A 25 -5.66 -3.54 24.01
C TYR A 25 -4.25 -3.44 23.42
N ILE A 26 -3.79 -4.50 22.77
CA ILE A 26 -2.49 -4.53 22.10
C ILE A 26 -2.65 -5.01 20.66
N GLY A 27 -1.66 -4.74 19.79
CA GLY A 27 -1.73 -5.11 18.39
C GLY A 27 -1.98 -6.61 18.16
N ASN A 28 -1.53 -7.49 19.08
CA ASN A 28 -1.82 -8.93 19.03
C ASN A 28 -3.32 -9.24 18.90
N ASP A 29 -4.19 -8.43 19.52
CA ASP A 29 -5.63 -8.64 19.53
C ASP A 29 -6.25 -8.43 18.13
N ASP A 30 -5.69 -7.53 17.32
CA ASP A 30 -6.16 -7.24 15.94
C ASP A 30 -6.09 -8.49 15.04
N SER A 31 -5.12 -9.36 15.30
CA SER A 31 -4.79 -10.52 14.47
C SER A 31 -5.00 -11.86 15.19
N ALA A 32 -5.64 -11.86 16.36
CA ALA A 32 -5.75 -13.05 17.20
C ALA A 32 -6.47 -14.21 16.50
N THR A 33 -7.36 -13.92 15.55
CA THR A 33 -8.15 -14.89 14.77
C THR A 33 -7.52 -15.22 13.42
N TRP A 34 -6.41 -14.59 13.06
CA TRP A 34 -5.78 -14.78 11.75
C TRP A 34 -4.95 -16.07 11.73
N PRO A 35 -4.98 -16.84 10.64
CA PRO A 35 -4.13 -18.02 10.50
C PRO A 35 -2.64 -17.64 10.48
N PRO A 36 -1.74 -18.56 10.88
CA PRO A 36 -0.31 -18.35 10.75
C PRO A 36 0.09 -18.26 9.26
N ALA A 37 1.09 -17.44 8.95
CA ALA A 37 1.69 -17.39 7.61
C ALA A 37 2.63 -18.57 7.38
N THR A 38 2.78 -19.00 6.14
CA THR A 38 3.78 -20.01 5.77
C THR A 38 5.17 -19.40 5.56
N TYR A 39 6.21 -20.24 5.59
CA TYR A 39 7.58 -19.82 5.32
C TYR A 39 7.71 -19.16 3.93
N ASP A 40 7.16 -19.77 2.88
CA ASP A 40 7.30 -19.27 1.50
C ASP A 40 6.61 -17.92 1.28
N GLU A 41 5.50 -17.67 1.95
CA GLU A 41 4.81 -16.36 1.92
C GLU A 41 5.66 -15.25 2.55
N PHE A 42 6.40 -15.60 3.60
CA PHE A 42 7.11 -14.62 4.43
C PHE A 42 8.59 -14.47 4.07
N GLU A 43 9.17 -15.43 3.35
CA GLU A 43 10.59 -15.46 2.95
C GLU A 43 11.09 -14.17 2.29
N PRO A 44 10.35 -13.53 1.35
CA PRO A 44 10.85 -12.34 0.68
C PRO A 44 11.00 -11.13 1.61
N ILE A 45 10.20 -11.06 2.69
CA ILE A 45 10.02 -9.84 3.48
C ILE A 45 11.33 -9.35 4.13
N PRO A 46 12.09 -10.16 4.89
CA PRO A 46 13.34 -9.67 5.49
C PRO A 46 14.37 -9.21 4.46
N ARG A 47 14.46 -9.89 3.31
CA ARG A 47 15.34 -9.51 2.19
C ARG A 47 14.93 -8.16 1.61
N LEU A 48 13.64 -8.01 1.29
CA LEU A 48 13.12 -6.75 0.75
C LEU A 48 13.24 -5.58 1.73
N CYS A 49 13.13 -5.83 3.05
CA CYS A 49 13.44 -4.82 4.07
C CYS A 49 14.91 -4.37 4.03
N ARG A 50 15.87 -5.30 3.79
CA ARG A 50 17.28 -4.93 3.58
C ARG A 50 17.47 -4.10 2.32
N THR A 51 16.77 -4.44 1.23
CA THR A 51 16.80 -3.64 -0.01
C THR A 51 16.25 -2.23 0.21
N ILE A 52 15.18 -2.05 1.01
CA ILE A 52 14.70 -0.72 1.39
C ILE A 52 15.75 0.03 2.24
N LEU A 53 16.34 -0.63 3.24
CA LEU A 53 17.40 -0.04 4.07
C LEU A 53 18.60 0.41 3.22
N ALA A 54 18.90 -0.28 2.13
CA ALA A 54 19.99 0.06 1.22
C ALA A 54 19.75 1.41 0.51
N VAL A 55 18.49 1.82 0.33
CA VAL A 55 18.13 3.15 -0.22
C VAL A 55 18.59 4.29 0.70
N TYR A 56 18.83 4.01 1.98
CA TYR A 56 19.32 4.99 2.96
C TYR A 56 20.84 5.19 2.91
N GLU A 57 21.57 4.33 2.20
CA GLU A 57 23.04 4.40 2.08
C GLU A 57 23.51 5.31 0.95
N ASP A 58 24.55 6.09 1.22
CA ASP A 58 25.22 6.94 0.24
C ASP A 58 26.09 6.13 -0.74
N ASP A 59 26.57 4.95 -0.31
CA ASP A 59 27.38 4.04 -1.11
C ASP A 59 27.09 2.59 -0.68
N LEU A 60 26.69 1.75 -1.64
CA LEU A 60 26.39 0.34 -1.40
C LEU A 60 27.65 -0.53 -1.30
N HIS A 61 28.77 -0.09 -1.86
CA HIS A 61 30.05 -0.79 -1.72
C HIS A 61 30.70 -0.56 -0.35
N ASN A 62 30.41 0.59 0.26
CA ASN A 62 30.90 0.96 1.58
C ASN A 62 29.76 1.48 2.49
N PRO A 63 28.84 0.59 2.90
CA PRO A 63 27.69 0.96 3.72
C PRO A 63 28.11 1.46 5.11
N LYS A 64 27.48 2.53 5.59
CA LYS A 64 27.76 3.14 6.90
C LYS A 64 26.95 2.52 8.03
N PHE A 65 25.74 2.05 7.74
CA PHE A 65 24.76 1.59 8.72
C PHE A 65 24.17 0.24 8.34
N PRO A 66 25.01 -0.81 8.14
CA PRO A 66 24.50 -2.13 7.81
C PRO A 66 23.63 -2.71 8.95
N PRO A 67 22.51 -3.37 8.62
CA PRO A 67 21.73 -4.11 9.61
C PRO A 67 22.51 -5.32 10.15
N GLU A 68 21.99 -5.96 11.20
CA GLU A 68 22.55 -7.19 11.77
C GLU A 68 22.65 -8.28 10.68
N GLY A 69 23.86 -8.80 10.44
CA GLY A 69 24.12 -9.75 9.35
C GLY A 69 24.34 -9.11 7.97
N GLY A 70 24.42 -7.78 7.89
CA GLY A 70 24.69 -7.03 6.67
C GLY A 70 23.49 -6.93 5.72
N TYR A 71 23.70 -6.18 4.63
CA TYR A 71 22.67 -6.01 3.61
C TYR A 71 22.36 -7.27 2.80
N LYS A 72 23.31 -8.22 2.72
CA LYS A 72 23.21 -9.46 1.93
C LYS A 72 22.73 -9.19 0.49
N LEU A 73 23.15 -8.07 -0.09
CA LEU A 73 22.88 -7.68 -1.47
C LEU A 73 24.21 -7.51 -2.20
N ASN A 74 24.24 -7.86 -3.48
CA ASN A 74 25.37 -7.58 -4.35
C ASN A 74 25.27 -6.14 -4.88
N PRO A 75 26.18 -5.21 -4.52
CA PRO A 75 26.10 -3.81 -4.95
C PRO A 75 26.16 -3.63 -6.47
N ASN A 76 26.81 -4.56 -7.20
CA ASN A 76 26.92 -4.51 -8.66
C ASN A 76 25.58 -4.74 -9.38
N TRP A 77 24.57 -5.23 -8.67
CA TRP A 77 23.23 -5.44 -9.21
C TRP A 77 22.30 -4.24 -9.00
N ALA A 78 22.80 -3.17 -8.37
CA ALA A 78 22.10 -1.90 -8.30
C ALA A 78 22.12 -1.23 -9.68
N VAL A 79 20.98 -1.24 -10.37
CA VAL A 79 20.84 -0.64 -11.71
C VAL A 79 20.80 0.87 -11.63
N LYS A 80 20.03 1.41 -10.67
CA LYS A 80 19.83 2.84 -10.54
C LYS A 80 19.46 3.20 -9.11
N ARG A 81 20.12 4.21 -8.55
CA ARG A 81 19.72 4.85 -7.30
C ARG A 81 19.35 6.29 -7.59
N VAL A 82 18.19 6.71 -7.12
CA VAL A 82 17.67 8.05 -7.37
C VAL A 82 17.51 8.77 -6.03
N ALA A 83 18.33 9.79 -5.81
CA ALA A 83 18.35 10.59 -4.60
C ALA A 83 17.40 11.81 -4.68
N TYR A 84 17.21 12.53 -3.58
CA TYR A 84 16.34 13.71 -3.51
C TYR A 84 16.66 14.77 -4.58
N GLN A 85 17.94 14.94 -4.91
CA GLN A 85 18.41 15.88 -5.92
C GLN A 85 17.84 15.55 -7.31
N GLU A 86 17.60 14.28 -7.59
CA GLU A 86 17.10 13.79 -8.87
C GLU A 86 15.57 13.66 -8.89
N THR A 87 14.94 13.38 -7.74
CA THR A 87 13.48 13.31 -7.66
C THR A 87 12.82 14.69 -7.74
N LEU A 88 13.58 15.77 -7.48
CA LEU A 88 13.11 17.16 -7.49
C LEU A 88 11.86 17.35 -6.60
N GLY A 89 11.74 16.53 -5.56
CA GLY A 89 10.62 16.54 -4.62
C GLY A 89 9.30 15.94 -5.11
N ASN A 90 9.27 15.27 -6.27
CA ASN A 90 8.06 14.64 -6.80
C ASN A 90 7.79 13.25 -6.25
N ALA A 91 8.83 12.55 -5.79
CA ALA A 91 8.76 11.22 -5.22
C ALA A 91 9.85 11.03 -4.14
N PRO A 92 9.65 10.11 -3.17
CA PRO A 92 10.70 9.70 -2.26
C PRO A 92 11.87 9.06 -3.02
N PRO A 93 13.10 9.08 -2.47
CA PRO A 93 14.23 8.36 -3.04
C PRO A 93 13.93 6.87 -3.23
N TYR A 94 14.54 6.26 -4.24
CA TYR A 94 14.35 4.85 -4.53
C TYR A 94 15.57 4.21 -5.19
N LEU A 95 15.58 2.87 -5.18
CA LEU A 95 16.59 2.01 -5.78
C LEU A 95 15.90 1.04 -6.74
N ILE A 96 16.41 0.92 -7.97
CA ILE A 96 16.10 -0.17 -8.89
C ILE A 96 17.23 -1.19 -8.77
N TYR A 97 16.89 -2.39 -8.30
CA TYR A 97 17.81 -3.46 -7.98
C TYR A 97 17.44 -4.73 -8.76
N LEU A 98 18.43 -5.37 -9.37
CA LEU A 98 18.23 -6.59 -10.16
C LEU A 98 18.70 -7.82 -9.37
N ASP A 99 17.78 -8.45 -8.65
CA ASP A 99 18.09 -9.62 -7.84
C ASP A 99 18.14 -10.88 -8.72
N HIS A 100 19.35 -11.23 -9.17
CA HIS A 100 19.56 -12.40 -10.01
C HIS A 100 19.38 -13.73 -9.28
N GLU A 101 19.55 -13.77 -7.95
CA GLU A 101 19.36 -14.99 -7.15
C GLU A 101 17.88 -15.38 -7.07
N HIS A 102 17.00 -14.39 -6.97
CA HIS A 102 15.55 -14.61 -6.84
C HIS A 102 14.79 -14.42 -8.17
N HIS A 103 15.49 -14.02 -9.23
CA HIS A 103 14.92 -13.62 -10.52
C HIS A 103 13.89 -12.49 -10.37
N GLU A 104 14.29 -11.39 -9.73
CA GLU A 104 13.40 -10.26 -9.44
C GLU A 104 14.00 -8.92 -9.87
N ILE A 105 13.14 -8.05 -10.39
CA ILE A 105 13.43 -6.62 -10.59
C ILE A 105 12.72 -5.89 -9.45
N VAL A 106 13.51 -5.38 -8.51
CA VAL A 106 13.01 -4.76 -7.28
C VAL A 106 13.11 -3.24 -7.38
N VAL A 107 11.98 -2.55 -7.22
CA VAL A 107 11.93 -1.09 -7.04
C VAL A 107 11.66 -0.81 -5.57
N ALA A 108 12.70 -0.46 -4.83
CA ALA A 108 12.66 -0.18 -3.41
C ALA A 108 12.53 1.31 -3.13
N ILE A 109 11.46 1.72 -2.45
CA ILE A 109 11.09 3.12 -2.21
C ILE A 109 11.25 3.46 -0.73
N ARG A 110 11.97 4.53 -0.46
CA ARG A 110 12.27 5.02 0.89
C ARG A 110 11.01 5.55 1.60
N GLY A 111 11.01 5.44 2.93
CA GLY A 111 10.05 6.13 3.79
C GLY A 111 10.35 7.63 3.96
N LEU A 112 9.49 8.31 4.71
CA LEU A 112 9.58 9.76 4.93
C LEU A 112 10.89 10.13 5.65
N ASN A 113 11.60 11.13 5.12
CA ASN A 113 12.70 11.79 5.82
C ASN A 113 12.20 13.05 6.53
N LEU A 114 12.29 13.06 7.86
CA LEU A 114 11.82 14.18 8.69
C LEU A 114 12.48 15.52 8.36
N ALA A 115 13.68 15.52 7.76
CA ALA A 115 14.39 16.72 7.35
C ALA A 115 14.05 17.21 5.93
N LYS A 116 13.21 16.50 5.18
CA LYS A 116 12.92 16.82 3.76
C LYS A 116 11.47 17.26 3.59
N GLU A 117 11.29 18.56 3.36
CA GLU A 117 9.98 19.20 3.15
C GLU A 117 9.20 18.57 1.98
N SER A 118 9.88 18.09 0.94
CA SER A 118 9.23 17.43 -0.21
C SER A 118 8.44 16.19 0.18
N ASP A 119 8.91 15.40 1.13
CA ASP A 119 8.21 14.19 1.58
C ASP A 119 6.91 14.55 2.30
N TYR A 120 6.93 15.64 3.08
CA TYR A 120 5.73 16.18 3.69
C TYR A 120 4.76 16.71 2.64
N LYS A 121 5.24 17.36 1.57
CA LYS A 121 4.38 17.83 0.47
C LYS A 121 3.64 16.68 -0.22
N VAL A 122 4.32 15.57 -0.51
CA VAL A 122 3.70 14.37 -1.08
C VAL A 122 2.61 13.83 -0.14
N LEU A 123 2.88 13.84 1.16
CA LEU A 123 1.96 13.31 2.16
C LEU A 123 0.77 14.24 2.45
N MET A 124 0.99 15.55 2.41
CA MET A 124 -0.02 16.58 2.66
C MET A 124 -0.88 16.89 1.43
N ASP A 125 -0.47 16.44 0.23
CA ASP A 125 -1.26 16.59 -0.99
C ASP A 125 -2.43 15.59 -1.05
N ASN A 126 -3.30 15.61 -0.03
CA ASN A 126 -4.50 14.81 0.01
C ASN A 126 -5.62 15.51 0.78
N LYS A 127 -6.83 15.43 0.24
CA LYS A 127 -8.07 15.81 0.93
C LYS A 127 -8.99 14.60 0.93
N LEU A 128 -9.90 14.53 1.90
CA LEU A 128 -10.84 13.40 1.99
C LEU A 128 -11.64 13.27 0.68
N GLY A 129 -11.56 12.10 0.04
CA GLY A 129 -12.25 11.85 -1.22
C GLY A 129 -11.74 12.66 -2.41
N LYS A 130 -10.52 13.21 -2.33
CA LYS A 130 -9.95 14.09 -3.38
C LYS A 130 -9.77 13.37 -4.72
N GLN A 131 -9.39 12.10 -4.70
CA GLN A 131 -9.00 11.37 -5.89
C GLN A 131 -9.71 10.02 -5.95
N MET A 132 -10.61 9.87 -6.92
CA MET A 132 -11.10 8.56 -7.34
C MET A 132 -10.10 7.91 -8.30
N PHE A 133 -9.99 6.59 -8.25
CA PHE A 133 -9.11 5.78 -9.08
C PHE A 133 -9.57 4.32 -9.06
N ASP A 134 -9.75 3.71 -10.23
CA ASP A 134 -10.14 2.30 -10.39
C ASP A 134 -11.40 1.90 -9.58
N GLY A 135 -12.42 2.77 -9.57
CA GLY A 135 -13.65 2.53 -8.82
C GLY A 135 -13.50 2.64 -7.30
N GLY A 136 -12.40 3.19 -6.78
CA GLY A 136 -12.25 3.52 -5.36
C GLY A 136 -11.65 4.90 -5.15
N TYR A 137 -11.22 5.19 -3.92
CA TYR A 137 -10.52 6.41 -3.57
C TYR A 137 -9.07 6.10 -3.19
N VAL A 138 -8.16 6.97 -3.58
CA VAL A 138 -6.73 6.84 -3.27
C VAL A 138 -6.15 8.14 -2.74
N HIS A 139 -5.00 8.05 -2.10
CA HIS A 139 -4.27 9.21 -1.64
C HIS A 139 -3.65 9.96 -2.84
N HIS A 140 -4.07 11.21 -3.05
CA HIS A 140 -3.72 11.96 -4.27
C HIS A 140 -2.21 12.20 -4.43
N GLY A 141 -1.50 12.65 -3.39
CA GLY A 141 -0.05 12.90 -3.48
C GLY A 141 0.78 11.63 -3.70
N LEU A 142 0.42 10.51 -3.06
CA LEU A 142 1.05 9.21 -3.29
C LEU A 142 0.79 8.71 -4.73
N LEU A 143 -0.42 8.92 -5.26
CA LEU A 143 -0.74 8.57 -6.65
C LEU A 143 0.13 9.38 -7.63
N LYS A 144 0.25 10.71 -7.41
CA LYS A 144 1.12 11.56 -8.22
C LYS A 144 2.57 11.10 -8.21
N ALA A 145 3.10 10.76 -7.04
CA ALA A 145 4.47 10.25 -6.91
C ALA A 145 4.64 8.93 -7.69
N ALA A 146 3.66 8.02 -7.61
CA ALA A 146 3.67 6.76 -8.36
C ALA A 146 3.67 6.99 -9.88
N ILE A 147 2.81 7.88 -10.39
CA ILE A 147 2.74 8.24 -11.81
C ILE A 147 4.04 8.89 -12.27
N TRP A 148 4.61 9.79 -11.46
CA TRP A 148 5.89 10.43 -11.76
C TRP A 148 7.01 9.40 -11.91
N MET A 149 7.08 8.41 -10.99
CA MET A 149 8.06 7.33 -11.07
C MET A 149 7.87 6.48 -12.34
N LEU A 150 6.63 6.12 -12.70
CA LEU A 150 6.37 5.36 -13.92
C LEU A 150 6.76 6.14 -15.19
N ASN A 151 6.44 7.43 -15.26
CA ASN A 151 6.87 8.29 -16.36
C ASN A 151 8.40 8.34 -16.49
N LYS A 152 9.13 8.29 -15.38
CA LYS A 152 10.59 8.31 -15.37
C LYS A 152 11.23 6.96 -15.69
N GLU A 153 10.72 5.88 -15.10
CA GLU A 153 11.42 4.60 -15.05
C GLU A 153 10.79 3.48 -15.88
N SER A 154 9.60 3.67 -16.46
CA SER A 154 8.92 2.59 -17.21
C SER A 154 9.77 1.99 -18.33
N GLU A 155 10.49 2.80 -19.12
CA GLU A 155 11.39 2.28 -20.15
C GLU A 155 12.59 1.51 -19.57
N THR A 156 13.11 1.94 -18.42
CA THR A 156 14.16 1.21 -17.69
C THR A 156 13.63 -0.15 -17.24
N LEU A 157 12.47 -0.19 -16.60
CA LEU A 157 11.86 -1.42 -16.09
C LEU A 157 11.48 -2.38 -17.22
N LYS A 158 10.91 -1.86 -18.31
CA LYS A 158 10.60 -2.63 -19.51
C LYS A 158 11.86 -3.24 -20.13
N ARG A 159 12.93 -2.45 -20.28
CA ARG A 159 14.21 -2.92 -20.80
C ARG A 159 14.78 -4.04 -19.92
N LEU A 160 14.87 -3.83 -18.60
CA LEU A 160 15.36 -4.83 -17.67
C LEU A 160 14.55 -6.13 -17.75
N TRP A 161 13.23 -6.03 -17.83
CA TRP A 161 12.37 -7.21 -17.91
C TRP A 161 12.56 -7.98 -19.22
N VAL A 162 12.68 -7.29 -20.36
CA VAL A 162 12.92 -7.91 -21.67
C VAL A 162 14.33 -8.53 -21.75
N GLU A 163 15.36 -7.83 -21.29
CA GLU A 163 16.75 -8.30 -21.32
C GLU A 163 16.96 -9.53 -20.44
N ASN A 164 16.20 -9.66 -19.35
CA ASN A 164 16.23 -10.84 -18.47
C ASN A 164 15.21 -11.92 -18.89
N GLY A 165 14.92 -12.00 -20.19
CA GLY A 165 14.13 -13.08 -20.79
C GLY A 165 12.65 -13.08 -20.42
N LYS A 166 12.09 -11.94 -19.99
CA LYS A 166 10.67 -11.79 -19.59
C LYS A 166 10.22 -12.77 -18.49
N SER A 167 11.17 -13.25 -17.70
CA SER A 167 10.95 -14.30 -16.71
C SER A 167 10.98 -13.76 -15.27
N TYR A 168 11.60 -12.59 -15.08
CA TYR A 168 11.80 -12.02 -13.75
C TYR A 168 10.48 -11.45 -13.22
N LYS A 169 10.27 -11.58 -11.91
CA LYS A 169 9.16 -10.93 -11.21
C LYS A 169 9.44 -9.43 -11.06
N MET A 170 8.42 -8.61 -11.19
CA MET A 170 8.49 -7.17 -10.91
C MET A 170 7.98 -6.91 -9.50
N ILE A 171 8.89 -6.53 -8.61
CA ILE A 171 8.61 -6.36 -7.18
C ILE A 171 8.69 -4.87 -6.83
N PHE A 172 7.58 -4.31 -6.36
CA PHE A 172 7.55 -2.97 -5.80
C PHE A 172 7.57 -3.08 -4.27
N VAL A 173 8.55 -2.46 -3.62
CA VAL A 173 8.66 -2.51 -2.16
C VAL A 173 8.82 -1.10 -1.63
N GLY A 174 8.16 -0.78 -0.51
CA GLY A 174 8.36 0.50 0.13
C GLY A 174 8.08 0.48 1.62
N HIS A 175 8.71 1.40 2.35
CA HIS A 175 8.49 1.61 3.77
C HIS A 175 7.68 2.87 4.04
N SER A 176 6.73 2.85 4.98
CA SER A 176 6.03 4.05 5.46
C SER A 176 5.43 4.87 4.30
N LEU A 177 5.87 6.11 4.06
CA LEU A 177 5.48 6.89 2.88
C LEU A 177 5.67 6.15 1.55
N GLY A 178 6.83 5.52 1.36
CA GLY A 178 7.19 4.78 0.15
C GLY A 178 6.33 3.55 -0.09
N SER A 179 5.79 2.94 0.97
CA SER A 179 4.89 1.79 0.86
C SER A 179 3.59 2.14 0.11
N GLY A 180 3.07 3.35 0.33
CA GLY A 180 1.86 3.83 -0.32
C GLY A 180 2.11 4.16 -1.79
N VAL A 181 3.28 4.73 -2.11
CA VAL A 181 3.73 4.94 -3.49
C VAL A 181 3.89 3.60 -4.21
N ALA A 182 4.59 2.63 -3.60
CA ALA A 182 4.78 1.28 -4.15
C ALA A 182 3.45 0.58 -4.44
N SER A 183 2.49 0.70 -3.52
CA SER A 183 1.17 0.08 -3.65
C SER A 183 0.38 0.66 -4.83
N LEU A 184 0.33 1.98 -4.96
CA LEU A 184 -0.40 2.62 -6.06
C LEU A 184 0.29 2.42 -7.41
N LEU A 185 1.63 2.41 -7.43
CA LEU A 185 2.42 2.06 -8.61
C LEU A 185 2.07 0.64 -9.06
N THR A 186 2.00 -0.30 -8.12
CA THR A 186 1.63 -1.70 -8.40
C THR A 186 0.25 -1.82 -9.01
N ILE A 187 -0.75 -1.08 -8.52
CA ILE A 187 -2.09 -1.10 -9.11
C ILE A 187 -2.05 -0.65 -10.58
N ILE A 188 -1.36 0.46 -10.87
CA ILE A 188 -1.25 0.98 -12.23
C ILE A 188 -0.62 -0.05 -13.16
N VAL A 189 0.49 -0.68 -12.75
CA VAL A 189 1.19 -1.68 -13.57
C VAL A 189 0.40 -2.98 -13.68
N ALA A 190 -0.31 -3.41 -12.63
CA ALA A 190 -1.11 -4.62 -12.64
C ALA A 190 -2.32 -4.53 -13.58
N ASN A 191 -2.84 -3.32 -13.83
CA ASN A 191 -3.93 -3.07 -14.78
C ASN A 191 -3.43 -2.77 -16.20
N HIS A 192 -2.21 -2.27 -16.34
CA HIS A 192 -1.64 -1.81 -17.61
C HIS A 192 -0.26 -2.41 -17.86
N GLY A 193 -0.11 -3.71 -17.62
CA GLY A 193 1.15 -4.42 -17.82
C GLY A 193 1.63 -4.40 -19.29
N ASP A 194 0.70 -4.24 -20.24
CA ASP A 194 0.97 -4.01 -21.67
C ASP A 194 1.90 -2.82 -21.90
N ARG A 195 1.75 -1.76 -21.11
CA ARG A 195 2.57 -0.55 -21.16
C ARG A 195 3.97 -0.72 -20.56
N LEU A 196 4.20 -1.81 -19.82
CA LEU A 196 5.49 -2.17 -19.25
C LEU A 196 6.10 -3.42 -19.91
N GLY A 197 5.86 -3.58 -21.21
CA GLY A 197 6.41 -4.69 -22.01
C GLY A 197 5.51 -5.92 -22.10
N GLY A 198 4.31 -5.88 -21.51
CA GLY A 198 3.38 -7.01 -21.47
C GLY A 198 3.62 -7.95 -20.30
N ILE A 199 4.10 -7.43 -19.16
CA ILE A 199 4.32 -8.23 -17.97
C ILE A 199 2.98 -8.77 -17.43
N PRO A 200 2.84 -10.09 -17.24
CA PRO A 200 1.61 -10.66 -16.70
C PRO A 200 1.44 -10.28 -15.23
N ARG A 201 0.18 -10.08 -14.82
CA ARG A 201 -0.19 -9.75 -13.43
C ARG A 201 0.41 -10.70 -12.40
N SER A 202 0.50 -12.00 -12.72
CA SER A 202 1.05 -13.04 -11.84
C SER A 202 2.54 -12.87 -11.52
N LEU A 203 3.28 -12.07 -12.29
CA LEU A 203 4.69 -11.75 -12.03
C LEU A 203 4.86 -10.41 -11.32
N ILE A 204 3.79 -9.72 -10.96
CA ILE A 204 3.84 -8.45 -10.26
C ILE A 204 3.50 -8.69 -8.78
N SER A 205 4.30 -8.12 -7.88
CA SER A 205 3.96 -8.13 -6.46
C SER A 205 4.43 -6.86 -5.78
N CYS A 206 3.71 -6.48 -4.72
CA CYS A 206 4.05 -5.36 -3.86
C CYS A 206 4.22 -5.80 -2.42
N TYR A 207 5.24 -5.26 -1.75
CA TYR A 207 5.46 -5.42 -0.33
C TYR A 207 5.48 -4.04 0.35
N ALA A 208 4.37 -3.72 1.00
CA ALA A 208 4.13 -2.45 1.67
C ALA A 208 4.49 -2.59 3.16
N VAL A 209 5.71 -2.20 3.53
CA VAL A 209 6.23 -2.34 4.89
C VAL A 209 5.85 -1.13 5.74
N ALA A 210 5.26 -1.35 6.92
CA ALA A 210 4.67 -0.30 7.75
C ALA A 210 3.74 0.62 6.93
N PRO A 211 2.66 0.06 6.34
CA PRO A 211 1.94 0.71 5.26
C PRO A 211 1.27 2.03 5.66
N ALA A 212 1.40 3.04 4.79
CA ALA A 212 0.53 4.20 4.83
C ALA A 212 -0.87 3.83 4.33
N ARG A 213 -1.91 4.44 4.90
CA ARG A 213 -3.28 4.30 4.38
C ARG A 213 -3.42 5.06 3.08
N CYS A 214 -3.45 4.33 1.96
CA CYS A 214 -3.34 4.92 0.63
C CYS A 214 -4.52 4.65 -0.31
N MET A 215 -5.45 3.75 0.03
CA MET A 215 -6.58 3.39 -0.83
C MET A 215 -7.84 3.00 -0.05
N SER A 216 -9.02 3.06 -0.69
CA SER A 216 -10.28 2.65 -0.09
C SER A 216 -10.33 1.13 0.12
N LEU A 217 -11.24 0.68 0.99
CA LEU A 217 -11.34 -0.73 1.38
C LEU A 217 -11.61 -1.67 0.19
N ASN A 218 -12.45 -1.24 -0.76
CA ASN A 218 -12.72 -2.02 -1.96
C ASN A 218 -11.44 -2.28 -2.78
N LEU A 219 -10.57 -1.27 -2.93
CA LEU A 219 -9.28 -1.42 -3.61
C LEU A 219 -8.32 -2.30 -2.79
N ALA A 220 -8.26 -2.11 -1.47
CA ALA A 220 -7.40 -2.93 -0.61
C ALA A 220 -7.74 -4.42 -0.71
N VAL A 221 -9.03 -4.77 -0.82
CA VAL A 221 -9.48 -6.16 -1.03
C VAL A 221 -9.27 -6.60 -2.47
N LYS A 222 -9.58 -5.76 -3.47
CA LYS A 222 -9.40 -6.06 -4.90
C LYS A 222 -7.97 -6.47 -5.24
N TYR A 223 -6.98 -5.75 -4.71
CA TYR A 223 -5.56 -5.97 -4.98
C TYR A 223 -4.83 -6.81 -3.93
N ALA A 224 -5.56 -7.56 -3.09
CA ALA A 224 -4.97 -8.40 -2.04
C ALA A 224 -4.25 -9.66 -2.58
N ASP A 225 -4.38 -9.94 -3.88
CA ASP A 225 -3.62 -10.96 -4.61
C ASP A 225 -2.19 -10.53 -4.94
N VAL A 226 -1.97 -9.23 -5.15
CA VAL A 226 -0.66 -8.68 -5.56
C VAL A 226 -0.01 -7.78 -4.52
N ILE A 227 -0.77 -7.19 -3.58
CA ILE A 227 -0.25 -6.29 -2.54
C ILE A 227 -0.22 -6.99 -1.18
N HIS A 228 0.96 -6.97 -0.56
CA HIS A 228 1.25 -7.57 0.73
C HIS A 228 1.74 -6.50 1.72
N SER A 229 0.90 -6.16 2.70
CA SER A 229 1.21 -5.22 3.77
C SER A 229 1.90 -5.93 4.93
N VAL A 230 3.03 -5.41 5.42
CA VAL A 230 3.75 -5.97 6.58
C VAL A 230 3.68 -4.98 7.74
N VAL A 231 3.18 -5.45 8.89
CA VAL A 231 3.04 -4.64 10.10
C VAL A 231 3.72 -5.34 11.27
N LEU A 232 4.54 -4.60 12.01
CA LEU A 232 5.11 -5.07 13.27
C LEU A 232 4.27 -4.55 14.44
N GLN A 233 3.79 -5.46 15.30
CA GLN A 233 3.18 -5.15 16.59
C GLN A 233 2.21 -3.96 16.58
N ASP A 234 2.53 -2.90 17.33
CA ASP A 234 1.64 -1.79 17.65
C ASP A 234 1.88 -0.60 16.71
N ASP A 235 2.50 -0.82 15.53
CA ASP A 235 2.74 0.23 14.54
C ASP A 235 1.47 1.07 14.32
N PHE A 236 1.59 2.37 14.57
CA PHE A 236 0.47 3.29 14.59
C PHE A 236 -0.01 3.65 13.17
N LEU A 237 0.86 3.57 12.17
CA LEU A 237 0.57 4.16 10.85
C LEU A 237 -0.59 3.45 10.13
N PRO A 238 -0.63 2.11 10.05
CA PRO A 238 -1.73 1.38 9.41
C PRO A 238 -3.06 1.53 10.17
N ARG A 239 -3.01 2.00 11.43
CA ARG A 239 -4.14 2.12 12.36
C ARG A 239 -4.69 3.54 12.46
N THR A 240 -3.96 4.56 12.05
CA THR A 240 -4.34 5.97 12.31
C THR A 240 -5.04 6.61 11.10
N PRO A 241 -6.32 7.03 11.22
CA PRO A 241 -7.07 7.63 10.11
C PRO A 241 -6.82 9.13 9.99
N THR A 242 -6.15 9.70 10.98
CA THR A 242 -5.78 11.10 11.04
C THR A 242 -4.76 11.40 9.94
N PRO A 243 -4.89 12.53 9.23
CA PRO A 243 -3.86 13.00 8.32
C PRO A 243 -2.49 12.95 8.99
N LEU A 244 -1.51 12.45 8.27
CA LEU A 244 -0.16 12.28 8.79
C LEU A 244 0.50 13.62 9.18
N GLU A 245 -0.01 14.72 8.65
CA GLU A 245 0.34 16.08 9.06
C GLU A 245 0.22 16.28 10.58
N ASP A 246 -0.90 15.89 11.18
CA ASP A 246 -1.10 16.07 12.62
C ASP A 246 -0.14 15.18 13.42
N ILE A 247 0.14 13.98 12.92
CA ILE A 247 1.04 13.02 13.56
C ILE A 247 2.48 13.53 13.56
N PHE A 248 2.97 14.00 12.41
CA PHE A 248 4.36 14.43 12.27
C PHE A 248 4.61 15.87 12.76
N ARG A 249 3.59 16.74 12.77
CA ARG A 249 3.69 18.08 13.37
C ARG A 249 3.64 18.03 14.90
N THR A 250 3.01 17.00 15.47
CA THR A 250 2.84 16.81 16.91
C THR A 250 3.71 15.67 17.45
N VAL A 251 4.87 15.36 16.85
CA VAL A 251 5.79 14.28 17.33
C VAL A 251 6.10 14.43 18.83
N PHE A 252 6.23 15.65 19.34
CA PHE A 252 6.46 15.93 20.77
C PHE A 252 5.25 15.66 21.70
N CYS A 253 4.04 15.44 21.15
CA CYS A 253 2.85 14.99 21.89
C CYS A 253 2.14 13.84 21.16
N LEU A 254 2.87 13.00 20.40
CA LEU A 254 2.28 11.86 19.69
C LEU A 254 1.43 10.98 20.61
N PRO A 255 1.81 10.69 21.87
CA PRO A 255 0.94 10.01 22.81
C PRO A 255 -0.39 10.72 23.06
N CYS A 256 -0.37 12.06 23.15
CA CYS A 256 -1.56 12.90 23.34
C CYS A 256 -2.46 12.87 22.11
N LEU A 257 -1.87 12.98 20.91
CA LEU A 257 -2.60 12.89 19.66
C LEU A 257 -3.25 11.52 19.51
N LEU A 258 -2.49 10.43 19.70
CA LEU A 258 -3.02 9.08 19.63
C LEU A 258 -4.15 8.88 20.64
N PHE A 259 -4.04 9.45 21.84
CA PHE A 259 -5.11 9.45 22.84
C PHE A 259 -6.38 10.18 22.36
N LEU A 260 -6.25 11.40 21.82
CA LEU A 260 -7.39 12.15 21.27
C LEU A 260 -8.04 11.44 20.09
N VAL A 261 -7.24 10.87 19.18
CA VAL A 261 -7.75 10.12 18.03
C VAL A 261 -8.40 8.82 18.48
N CYS A 262 -7.85 8.14 19.48
CA CYS A 262 -8.42 6.94 20.09
C CYS A 262 -9.79 7.23 20.74
N LEU A 263 -9.92 8.36 21.44
CA LEU A 263 -11.20 8.85 21.94
C LEU A 263 -12.19 9.07 20.80
N ARG A 264 -11.82 9.84 19.78
CA ARG A 264 -12.68 10.08 18.61
C ARG A 264 -13.12 8.78 17.93
N ASP A 265 -12.18 7.86 17.68
CA ASP A 265 -12.46 6.61 16.97
C ASP A 265 -13.38 5.67 17.75
N THR A 266 -13.34 5.75 19.08
CA THR A 266 -14.26 5.01 19.96
C THR A 266 -15.70 5.44 19.80
N PHE A 267 -15.95 6.75 19.68
CA PHE A 267 -17.31 7.27 19.59
C PHE A 267 -17.88 7.24 18.15
N MET A 268 -17.10 6.78 17.17
CA MET A 268 -17.57 6.60 15.80
C MET A 268 -18.10 5.17 15.59
N PRO A 269 -19.40 4.99 15.25
CA PRO A 269 -19.97 3.69 14.96
C PRO A 269 -19.28 3.02 13.77
N GLU A 270 -19.03 1.71 13.84
CA GLU A 270 -18.36 0.97 12.76
C GLU A 270 -19.11 1.04 11.43
N GLY A 271 -20.45 0.95 11.46
CA GLY A 271 -21.27 1.11 10.27
C GLY A 271 -21.12 2.47 9.59
N ARG A 272 -20.79 3.53 10.35
CA ARG A 272 -20.50 4.87 9.79
C ARG A 272 -19.13 4.91 9.13
N LYS A 273 -18.12 4.23 9.71
CA LYS A 273 -16.77 4.13 9.13
C LYS A 273 -16.78 3.35 7.81
N LEU A 274 -17.57 2.28 7.76
CA LEU A 274 -17.68 1.38 6.61
C LEU A 274 -18.39 2.02 5.42
N LYS A 275 -19.42 2.84 5.67
CA LYS A 275 -20.17 3.54 4.63
C LYS A 275 -19.42 4.73 4.02
N ASP A 276 -18.38 5.24 4.68
CA ASP A 276 -17.58 6.34 4.13
C ASP A 276 -16.58 5.82 3.08
N SER A 277 -16.96 5.92 1.81
CA SER A 277 -16.14 5.49 0.66
C SER A 277 -14.78 6.20 0.59
N ARG A 278 -14.67 7.38 1.19
CA ARG A 278 -13.50 8.25 1.11
C ARG A 278 -12.43 7.90 2.14
N ARG A 279 -12.74 7.02 3.10
CA ARG A 279 -11.79 6.58 4.12
C ARG A 279 -10.74 5.67 3.47
N LEU A 280 -9.47 5.96 3.75
CA LEU A 280 -8.35 5.17 3.26
C LEU A 280 -7.92 4.13 4.29
N TYR A 281 -7.42 3.01 3.80
CA TYR A 281 -7.02 1.81 4.51
C TYR A 281 -5.62 1.38 4.07
N ALA A 282 -5.00 0.50 4.87
CA ALA A 282 -3.76 -0.14 4.47
C ALA A 282 -4.05 -1.15 3.34
N PRO A 283 -3.15 -1.25 2.35
CA PRO A 283 -3.46 -1.94 1.09
C PRO A 283 -3.23 -3.44 1.17
N GLY A 284 -4.08 -4.22 0.51
CA GLY A 284 -3.84 -5.64 0.25
C GLY A 284 -3.95 -6.59 1.45
N ARG A 285 -3.36 -7.78 1.29
CA ARG A 285 -3.24 -8.81 2.34
C ARG A 285 -2.26 -8.35 3.41
N MET A 286 -2.58 -8.54 4.68
CA MET A 286 -1.70 -8.15 5.79
C MET A 286 -0.91 -9.35 6.32
N TYR A 287 0.33 -9.08 6.71
CA TYR A 287 1.21 -9.93 7.50
C TYR A 287 1.54 -9.17 8.78
N HIS A 288 1.04 -9.68 9.90
CA HIS A 288 1.23 -9.05 11.20
C HIS A 288 2.24 -9.86 12.01
N VAL A 289 3.38 -9.23 12.29
CA VAL A 289 4.49 -9.79 13.07
C VAL A 289 4.27 -9.46 14.55
N VAL A 290 4.07 -10.49 15.36
CA VAL A 290 3.69 -10.39 16.77
C VAL A 290 4.83 -10.89 17.67
N GLU A 291 5.61 -9.96 18.25
CA GLU A 291 6.66 -10.29 19.25
C GLU A 291 6.30 -10.02 20.72
N ARG A 292 5.13 -9.44 21.04
CA ARG A 292 4.70 -9.04 22.40
C ARG A 292 3.24 -9.41 22.69
N LYS A 293 2.94 -9.66 23.97
CA LYS A 293 1.62 -10.03 24.50
C LYS A 293 1.29 -9.25 25.78
N PHE A 294 -0.01 -9.01 26.02
CA PHE A 294 -0.48 -8.18 27.13
C PHE A 294 -0.12 -8.80 28.48
N CYS A 295 0.24 -7.96 29.47
CA CYS A 295 0.67 -8.37 30.82
C CYS A 295 1.86 -9.35 30.89
N ARG A 296 2.69 -9.46 29.85
CA ARG A 296 3.91 -10.27 29.89
C ARG A 296 5.13 -9.39 29.65
N CYS A 297 6.11 -9.47 30.54
CA CYS A 297 7.37 -8.74 30.41
C CYS A 297 8.28 -9.42 29.38
N GLY A 298 8.81 -8.64 28.43
CA GLY A 298 9.81 -9.09 27.46
C GLY A 298 9.28 -9.29 26.04
N ARG A 299 10.23 -9.50 25.11
CA ARG A 299 9.95 -9.87 23.72
C ARG A 299 9.94 -11.39 23.61
N PHE A 300 8.91 -11.91 22.96
CA PHE A 300 8.74 -13.32 22.67
C PHE A 300 9.25 -13.63 21.27
N PRO A 301 9.53 -14.91 20.99
CA PRO A 301 9.80 -15.35 19.63
C PRO A 301 8.66 -14.87 18.69
N PRO A 302 8.96 -14.09 17.64
CA PRO A 302 7.93 -13.46 16.82
C PRO A 302 7.11 -14.50 16.07
N ASP A 303 5.80 -14.28 16.02
CA ASP A 303 4.80 -15.06 15.30
C ASP A 303 4.25 -14.25 14.14
N VAL A 304 4.00 -14.87 12.99
CA VAL A 304 3.49 -14.17 11.79
C VAL A 304 2.10 -14.66 11.48
N ARG A 305 1.14 -13.74 11.43
CA ARG A 305 -0.25 -14.04 11.08
C ARG A 305 -0.66 -13.29 9.84
N THR A 306 -1.49 -13.90 9.01
CA THR A 306 -1.91 -13.30 7.74
C THR A 306 -3.41 -13.39 7.49
N ALA A 307 -3.99 -12.32 6.96
CA ALA A 307 -5.36 -12.29 6.50
C ALA A 307 -5.60 -11.12 5.54
N ILE A 308 -6.77 -11.09 4.91
CA ILE A 308 -7.30 -9.93 4.20
C ILE A 308 -8.38 -9.32 5.11
N PRO A 309 -8.07 -8.26 5.87
CA PRO A 309 -8.96 -7.77 6.92
C PRO A 309 -10.13 -6.98 6.34
N VAL A 310 -11.24 -7.68 6.11
CA VAL A 310 -12.54 -7.08 5.75
C VAL A 310 -13.36 -6.78 7.01
N ASP A 311 -13.44 -7.78 7.90
CA ASP A 311 -13.97 -7.66 9.26
C ASP A 311 -12.82 -7.30 10.23
N GLY A 312 -13.05 -6.40 11.18
CA GLY A 312 -12.00 -5.98 12.12
C GLY A 312 -10.77 -5.41 11.41
N ARG A 313 -10.99 -4.41 10.52
CA ARG A 313 -10.14 -3.78 9.48
C ARG A 313 -8.74 -3.26 9.88
N PHE A 314 -8.17 -3.78 10.97
CA PHE A 314 -6.86 -3.40 11.50
C PHE A 314 -6.77 -1.89 11.77
N GLU A 315 -7.87 -1.32 12.28
CA GLU A 315 -8.03 0.14 12.48
C GLU A 315 -7.98 0.59 13.92
N HIS A 316 -7.90 -0.36 14.86
CA HIS A 316 -7.90 -0.02 16.27
C HIS A 316 -6.56 0.59 16.65
N ILE A 317 -6.59 1.85 17.06
CA ILE A 317 -5.39 2.54 17.54
C ILE A 317 -4.95 1.89 18.85
N VAL A 318 -3.70 1.44 18.87
CA VAL A 318 -3.04 0.90 20.05
C VAL A 318 -2.20 2.01 20.68
N LEU A 319 -2.43 2.28 21.96
CA LEU A 319 -1.63 3.24 22.72
C LEU A 319 -0.40 2.52 23.28
N SER A 320 0.72 2.56 22.55
CA SER A 320 1.95 1.88 22.91
C SER A 320 3.14 2.85 22.89
N CYS A 321 3.99 2.78 23.92
CA CYS A 321 5.25 3.52 23.96
C CYS A 321 6.25 3.03 22.88
N ASN A 322 6.00 1.87 22.29
CA ASN A 322 6.85 1.28 21.25
C ASN A 322 6.37 1.59 19.83
N ALA A 323 5.25 2.30 19.65
CA ALA A 323 4.62 2.48 18.34
C ALA A 323 5.57 3.08 17.28
N THR A 324 6.46 3.99 17.66
CA THR A 324 7.49 4.56 16.75
C THR A 324 8.61 3.59 16.44
N SER A 325 9.00 2.75 17.39
CA SER A 325 10.01 1.71 17.19
C SER A 325 9.47 0.61 16.28
N ASP A 326 8.22 0.19 16.49
CA ASP A 326 7.55 -0.81 15.66
C ASP A 326 7.36 -0.32 14.22
N HIS A 327 7.23 0.99 14.02
CA HIS A 327 7.16 1.61 12.70
C HIS A 327 8.51 1.62 11.96
N ALA A 328 9.64 1.56 12.67
CA ALA A 328 10.94 1.73 12.07
C ALA A 328 11.39 0.48 11.31
N ILE A 329 11.77 0.65 10.04
CA ILE A 329 12.16 -0.44 9.14
C ILE A 329 13.27 -1.34 9.70
N ILE A 330 14.19 -0.81 10.51
CA ILE A 330 15.26 -1.60 11.14
C ILE A 330 14.71 -2.64 12.14
N TRP A 331 13.69 -2.27 12.92
CA TRP A 331 13.04 -3.21 13.84
C TRP A 331 12.18 -4.20 13.09
N ILE A 332 11.46 -3.76 12.06
CA ILE A 332 10.67 -4.64 11.20
C ILE A 332 11.58 -5.68 10.53
N GLN A 333 12.71 -5.27 9.96
CA GLN A 333 13.69 -6.17 9.36
C GLN A 333 14.20 -7.19 10.37
N ARG A 334 14.61 -6.73 11.56
CA ARG A 334 15.16 -7.59 12.61
C ARG A 334 14.16 -8.63 13.10
N GLU A 335 12.94 -8.22 13.42
CA GLU A 335 11.92 -9.14 13.92
C GLU A 335 11.39 -10.05 12.80
N SER A 336 11.37 -9.58 11.55
CA SER A 336 11.02 -10.44 10.40
C SER A 336 12.09 -11.52 10.15
N GLU A 337 13.39 -11.21 10.29
CA GLU A 337 14.45 -12.23 10.14
C GLU A 337 14.30 -13.34 11.20
N LYS A 338 14.03 -12.97 12.46
CA LYS A 338 13.75 -13.94 13.53
C LYS A 338 12.50 -14.75 13.26
N ALA A 339 11.43 -14.10 12.78
CA ALA A 339 10.17 -14.76 12.47
C ALA A 339 10.34 -15.77 11.34
N LEU A 340 11.10 -15.42 10.30
CA LEU A 340 11.42 -16.30 9.19
C LEU A 340 12.23 -17.53 9.64
N ALA A 341 13.21 -17.36 10.51
CA ALA A 341 13.99 -18.47 11.07
C ALA A 341 13.08 -19.47 11.81
N ARG A 342 12.11 -18.98 12.59
CA ARG A 342 11.14 -19.83 13.29
C ARG A 342 10.17 -20.53 12.34
N LEU A 343 9.67 -19.82 11.32
CA LEU A 343 8.81 -20.44 10.31
C LEU A 343 9.54 -21.59 9.61
N LYS A 344 10.86 -21.46 9.37
CA LYS A 344 11.70 -22.51 8.82
C LYS A 344 11.79 -23.72 9.74
N GLU A 345 12.01 -23.51 11.04
CA GLU A 345 12.05 -24.58 12.06
C GLU A 345 10.72 -25.32 12.14
N VAL A 346 9.60 -24.58 12.29
CA VAL A 346 8.26 -25.16 12.35
C VAL A 346 7.94 -25.97 11.09
N THR A 347 8.31 -25.45 9.91
CA THR A 347 8.10 -26.16 8.64
C THR A 347 8.90 -27.45 8.59
N ALA A 348 10.14 -27.44 9.09
CA ALA A 348 11.00 -28.64 9.14
C ALA A 348 10.48 -29.70 10.13
N GLU A 349 9.88 -29.29 11.25
CA GLU A 349 9.35 -30.20 12.27
C GLU A 349 7.99 -30.82 11.89
N THR A 350 7.15 -30.10 11.16
CA THR A 350 5.75 -30.50 10.92
C THR A 350 5.51 -31.18 9.57
N THR A 351 6.49 -31.20 8.67
CA THR A 351 6.30 -31.60 7.27
C THR A 351 6.69 -33.05 7.00
N THR A 352 5.71 -33.85 6.57
CA THR A 352 5.92 -35.19 5.98
C THR A 352 5.61 -35.25 4.48
N THR A 353 5.01 -34.19 3.92
CA THR A 353 4.63 -34.09 2.50
C THR A 353 5.68 -33.33 1.67
N PRO A 354 5.76 -33.57 0.34
CA PRO A 354 6.75 -32.89 -0.50
C PRO A 354 6.52 -31.37 -0.55
N PRO A 355 7.58 -30.54 -0.45
CA PRO A 355 7.45 -29.07 -0.47
C PRO A 355 6.68 -28.49 -1.67
N PRO A 356 6.81 -29.01 -2.91
CA PRO A 356 6.04 -28.48 -4.05
C PRO A 356 4.53 -28.65 -3.90
N ALA A 357 4.07 -29.76 -3.31
CA ALA A 357 2.64 -30.01 -3.12
C ALA A 357 2.02 -29.05 -2.10
N GLN A 358 2.76 -28.75 -1.02
CA GLN A 358 2.34 -27.77 -0.01
C GLN A 358 2.20 -26.36 -0.59
N LYS A 359 3.15 -25.95 -1.45
CA LYS A 359 3.09 -24.64 -2.12
C LYS A 359 1.84 -24.49 -2.98
N ILE A 360 1.51 -25.52 -3.76
CA ILE A 360 0.32 -25.52 -4.63
C ILE A 360 -0.96 -25.48 -3.78
N GLU A 361 -1.05 -26.28 -2.73
CA GLU A 361 -2.21 -26.29 -1.82
C GLU A 361 -2.40 -24.94 -1.12
N ARG A 362 -1.30 -24.32 -0.68
CA ARG A 362 -1.34 -23.00 -0.06
C ARG A 362 -1.78 -21.93 -1.06
N GLN A 363 -1.28 -21.94 -2.29
CA GLN A 363 -1.70 -21.01 -3.34
C GLN A 363 -3.21 -21.08 -3.60
N HIS A 364 -3.76 -22.29 -3.74
CA HIS A 364 -5.20 -22.47 -3.90
C HIS A 364 -6.00 -21.98 -2.68
N THR A 365 -5.44 -22.15 -1.48
CA THR A 365 -6.03 -21.62 -0.24
C THR A 365 -6.04 -20.10 -0.22
N LEU A 366 -4.97 -19.44 -0.69
CA LEU A 366 -4.86 -17.98 -0.79
C LEU A 366 -5.90 -17.41 -1.75
N GLU A 367 -6.08 -18.04 -2.92
CA GLU A 367 -7.10 -17.65 -3.91
C GLU A 367 -8.52 -17.76 -3.30
N LYS A 368 -8.79 -18.84 -2.56
CA LYS A 368 -10.06 -19.04 -1.87
C LYS A 368 -10.31 -18.00 -0.77
N GLU A 369 -9.28 -17.66 0.01
CA GLU A 369 -9.34 -16.60 1.03
C GLU A 369 -9.63 -15.24 0.39
N HIS A 370 -9.00 -14.93 -0.75
CA HIS A 370 -9.22 -13.70 -1.49
C HIS A 370 -10.65 -13.62 -2.05
N LYS A 371 -11.13 -14.70 -2.68
CA LYS A 371 -12.51 -14.82 -3.15
C LYS A 371 -13.51 -14.56 -2.02
N LYS A 372 -13.31 -15.18 -0.86
CA LYS A 372 -14.16 -14.99 0.32
C LYS A 372 -14.12 -13.55 0.83
N ALA A 373 -12.96 -12.90 0.80
CA ALA A 373 -12.82 -11.49 1.20
C ALA A 373 -13.59 -10.55 0.26
N LEU A 374 -13.54 -10.78 -1.05
CA LEU A 374 -14.32 -10.02 -2.04
C LEU A 374 -15.84 -10.19 -1.80
N GLU A 375 -16.32 -11.42 -1.65
CA GLU A 375 -17.73 -11.71 -1.34
C GLU A 375 -18.17 -11.07 -0.02
N ARG A 376 -17.30 -11.10 1.00
CA ARG A 376 -17.56 -10.47 2.29
C ARG A 376 -17.66 -8.95 2.18
N ALA A 377 -16.80 -8.31 1.39
CA ALA A 377 -16.85 -6.86 1.15
C ALA A 377 -18.17 -6.44 0.49
N VAL A 378 -18.67 -7.23 -0.48
CA VAL A 378 -19.98 -7.02 -1.11
C VAL A 378 -21.10 -7.20 -0.08
N THR A 379 -21.07 -8.27 0.73
CA THR A 379 -22.08 -8.53 1.77
C THR A 379 -22.18 -7.40 2.81
N LEU A 380 -21.05 -6.76 3.09
CA LEU A 380 -20.97 -5.62 4.02
C LEU A 380 -21.35 -4.28 3.39
N ASN A 381 -21.79 -4.26 2.12
CA ASN A 381 -22.09 -3.05 1.34
C ASN A 381 -20.92 -2.06 1.34
N VAL A 382 -19.68 -2.55 1.20
CA VAL A 382 -18.52 -1.69 1.02
C VAL A 382 -18.72 -0.88 -0.27
N PRO A 383 -18.62 0.47 -0.24
CA PRO A 383 -18.83 1.28 -1.42
C PRO A 383 -17.94 0.85 -2.58
N HIS A 384 -18.55 0.72 -3.76
CA HIS A 384 -17.89 0.31 -5.01
C HIS A 384 -17.22 -1.09 -4.97
N ALA A 385 -17.60 -1.95 -4.03
CA ALA A 385 -17.28 -3.37 -4.11
C ALA A 385 -18.17 -4.02 -5.18
N VAL A 386 -17.54 -4.67 -6.16
CA VAL A 386 -18.23 -5.29 -7.30
C VAL A 386 -18.23 -6.82 -7.10
N PRO A 387 -19.32 -7.53 -7.46
CA PRO A 387 -19.35 -8.99 -7.46
C PRO A 387 -18.33 -9.57 -8.46
N ILE A 388 -17.71 -10.69 -8.10
CA ILE A 388 -16.66 -11.38 -8.87
C ILE A 388 -17.09 -11.72 -10.30
N ASP A 389 -18.38 -11.91 -10.54
CA ASP A 389 -18.93 -12.28 -11.85
C ASP A 389 -19.07 -11.10 -12.83
N ALA A 390 -18.96 -9.85 -12.37
CA ALA A 390 -19.06 -8.67 -13.23
C ALA A 390 -17.70 -8.23 -13.84
N GLU A 391 -16.58 -8.81 -13.43
CA GLU A 391 -15.25 -8.54 -14.01
C GLU A 391 -14.91 -9.45 -15.22
N LYS A 392 -15.80 -10.39 -15.59
CA LYS A 392 -15.59 -11.33 -16.71
C LYS A 392 -15.91 -10.78 -18.09
N GLU A 393 -16.31 -9.52 -18.23
CA GLU A 393 -16.29 -8.86 -19.54
C GLU A 393 -14.95 -8.15 -19.73
N PRO A 394 -13.98 -8.74 -20.45
CA PRO A 394 -12.93 -7.91 -21.02
C PRO A 394 -13.64 -6.90 -21.93
N LEU A 395 -13.33 -5.61 -21.75
CA LEU A 395 -13.66 -4.57 -22.71
C LEU A 395 -12.97 -4.94 -24.03
N VAL A 396 -13.65 -5.72 -24.86
CA VAL A 396 -13.26 -5.99 -26.24
C VAL A 396 -13.43 -4.65 -26.95
N TYR A 397 -12.30 -3.98 -27.17
CA TYR A 397 -12.23 -2.87 -28.12
C TYR A 397 -12.65 -3.42 -29.48
N LYS A 398 -13.89 -3.13 -29.89
CA LYS A 398 -14.28 -3.24 -31.29
C LYS A 398 -13.53 -2.13 -32.04
N GLU A 399 -12.50 -2.51 -32.76
CA GLU A 399 -12.04 -1.73 -33.91
C GLU A 399 -13.17 -1.77 -34.95
N GLU A 400 -13.88 -0.67 -35.13
CA GLU A 400 -14.68 -0.45 -36.34
C GLU A 400 -13.87 0.39 -37.31
N GLU A 401 -13.23 -0.30 -38.26
CA GLU A 401 -12.90 0.28 -39.56
C GLU A 401 -14.20 0.47 -40.37
N SER A 402 -14.57 1.71 -40.70
CA SER A 402 -15.24 1.99 -41.98
C SER A 402 -15.02 3.43 -42.47
N VAL A 403 -14.10 3.57 -43.42
CA VAL A 403 -14.25 4.24 -44.72
C VAL A 403 -15.09 5.53 -44.83
N ARG A 404 -14.37 6.65 -45.01
CA ARG A 404 -14.49 7.69 -46.06
C ARG A 404 -15.85 8.42 -46.26
N GLY A 405 -15.84 9.72 -45.95
CA GLY A 405 -16.50 10.76 -46.74
C GLY A 405 -17.33 11.78 -45.95
N GLY A 406 -17.07 13.08 -46.12
CA GLY A 406 -18.04 14.14 -45.80
C GLY A 406 -17.45 15.36 -45.09
N VAL A 407 -17.37 16.47 -45.83
CA VAL A 407 -16.95 17.82 -45.45
C VAL A 407 -17.96 18.50 -44.50
N ALA A 408 -17.46 19.41 -43.65
CA ALA A 408 -18.03 20.72 -43.27
C ALA A 408 -18.20 20.97 -41.75
N GLU A 409 -17.50 22.02 -41.30
CA GLU A 409 -17.89 23.05 -40.33
C GLU A 409 -18.50 22.63 -38.97
N VAL A 410 -17.79 22.94 -37.87
CA VAL A 410 -18.05 24.18 -37.11
C VAL A 410 -16.73 24.64 -36.47
N ALA A 411 -16.24 25.78 -36.93
CA ALA A 411 -15.17 26.55 -36.32
C ALA A 411 -15.70 27.47 -35.21
N SER A 412 -14.76 28.06 -34.46
CA SER A 412 -14.89 29.10 -33.40
C SER A 412 -15.06 28.50 -32.00
N LEU A 413 -14.26 28.80 -30.98
CA LEU A 413 -13.40 29.93 -30.59
C LEU A 413 -12.21 29.31 -29.81
N ILE A 414 -10.94 29.70 -29.91
CA ILE A 414 -10.30 30.99 -29.61
C ILE A 414 -8.90 30.96 -30.27
N LYS A 415 -8.55 32.03 -31.03
CA LYS A 415 -7.19 32.35 -31.53
C LYS A 415 -6.32 32.87 -30.37
N GLY A 416 -5.06 32.43 -30.27
CA GLY A 416 -3.84 33.15 -30.70
C GLY A 416 -2.89 33.20 -29.50
N GLU A 417 -1.56 33.10 -29.59
CA GLU A 417 -0.61 33.48 -30.64
C GLU A 417 0.51 32.44 -30.81
N GLU A 418 1.05 32.43 -32.01
CA GLU A 418 2.17 31.64 -32.52
C GLU A 418 3.52 32.21 -32.07
N ASP A 419 4.53 31.35 -31.96
CA ASP A 419 5.82 31.67 -32.59
C ASP A 419 6.48 30.37 -33.07
N ALA A 420 6.76 30.35 -34.36
CA ALA A 420 7.25 29.21 -35.12
C ALA A 420 8.78 29.13 -35.09
N SER A 421 9.33 27.92 -34.96
CA SER A 421 10.59 27.59 -35.62
C SER A 421 10.58 26.15 -36.11
N THR A 422 10.90 26.02 -37.39
CA THR A 422 11.04 24.82 -38.19
C THR A 422 12.28 24.03 -37.78
N SER A 423 12.17 22.69 -37.72
CA SER A 423 12.98 21.75 -38.52
C SER A 423 13.13 20.35 -37.89
N THR A 424 13.23 19.39 -38.80
CA THR A 424 13.79 18.02 -38.67
C THR A 424 12.99 16.98 -37.89
N GLY A 425 12.36 16.09 -38.66
CA GLY A 425 11.86 14.81 -38.18
C GLY A 425 12.99 13.95 -37.61
N HIS A 426 12.91 13.72 -36.31
CA HIS A 426 13.48 12.55 -35.68
C HIS A 426 12.31 11.66 -35.27
N SER A 427 12.35 10.40 -35.71
CA SER A 427 11.56 9.31 -35.15
C SER A 427 11.87 9.24 -33.65
N THR A 428 10.96 9.78 -32.84
CA THR A 428 10.94 9.58 -31.40
C THR A 428 10.11 8.33 -31.15
N ASP A 429 10.75 7.28 -30.64
CA ASP A 429 10.02 6.24 -29.92
C ASP A 429 9.12 6.93 -28.91
N ALA A 430 7.81 6.81 -29.10
CA ALA A 430 6.81 7.52 -28.31
C ALA A 430 6.90 7.03 -26.86
N ARG A 431 7.61 7.79 -26.02
CA ARG A 431 7.72 7.53 -24.58
C ARG A 431 6.32 7.39 -23.99
N THR A 432 6.06 6.30 -23.28
CA THR A 432 4.75 6.05 -22.68
C THR A 432 4.42 7.13 -21.64
N ASN A 433 3.36 7.90 -21.88
CA ASN A 433 2.85 8.88 -20.93
C ASN A 433 1.81 8.23 -20.00
N TRP A 434 2.22 7.93 -18.77
CA TRP A 434 1.36 7.29 -17.78
C TRP A 434 0.25 8.20 -17.26
N ASN A 435 0.36 9.52 -17.45
CA ASN A 435 -0.73 10.43 -17.11
C ASN A 435 -1.98 10.11 -17.95
N GLU A 436 -1.82 9.87 -19.26
CA GLU A 436 -2.93 9.53 -20.16
C GLU A 436 -3.54 8.16 -19.85
N VAL A 437 -2.71 7.20 -19.41
CA VAL A 437 -3.17 5.88 -18.97
C VAL A 437 -4.02 6.00 -17.71
N VAL A 438 -3.55 6.76 -16.71
CA VAL A 438 -4.27 6.96 -15.47
C VAL A 438 -5.50 7.85 -15.64
N GLU A 439 -5.51 8.76 -16.61
CA GLU A 439 -6.71 9.52 -16.97
C GLU A 439 -7.89 8.63 -17.40
N LYS A 440 -7.61 7.47 -18.00
CA LYS A 440 -8.64 6.48 -18.35
C LYS A 440 -9.17 5.69 -17.14
N LEU A 441 -8.39 5.62 -16.05
CA LEU A 441 -8.78 5.01 -14.78
C LEU A 441 -9.55 5.98 -13.86
N PHE A 442 -9.71 7.24 -14.27
CA PHE A 442 -10.62 8.18 -13.64
C PHE A 442 -12.03 8.01 -14.22
N THR A 443 -13.03 7.86 -13.35
CA THR A 443 -14.43 7.94 -13.75
C THR A 443 -14.74 9.38 -14.17
N ARG A 444 -15.18 9.56 -15.42
CA ARG A 444 -15.79 10.81 -15.90
C ARG A 444 -17.30 10.70 -15.75
N ASP A 445 -17.96 11.77 -15.32
CA ASP A 445 -19.41 11.87 -15.43
C ASP A 445 -19.85 11.99 -16.91
N GLU A 446 -21.16 11.94 -17.18
CA GLU A 446 -21.76 12.06 -18.52
C GLU A 446 -21.35 13.36 -19.26
N THR A 447 -20.71 14.31 -18.57
CA THR A 447 -20.24 15.59 -19.12
C THR A 447 -18.72 15.69 -19.25
N GLY A 448 -17.96 14.64 -18.92
CA GLY A 448 -16.51 14.60 -19.08
C GLY A 448 -15.71 15.36 -18.01
N LYS A 449 -16.33 15.76 -16.88
CA LYS A 449 -15.66 16.52 -15.81
C LYS A 449 -15.34 15.65 -14.59
N LEU A 450 -14.22 15.93 -13.93
CA LEU A 450 -13.88 15.35 -12.61
C LEU A 450 -14.81 15.97 -11.56
N THR A 451 -15.77 15.21 -11.02
CA THR A 451 -16.71 15.71 -9.99
C THR A 451 -16.41 15.15 -8.60
N LEU A 452 -16.35 16.07 -7.63
CA LEU A 452 -16.65 15.81 -6.22
C LEU A 452 -18.16 15.77 -6.09
N ASN A 453 -18.74 14.66 -5.62
CA ASN A 453 -20.15 14.65 -5.23
C ASN A 453 -20.37 15.63 -4.07
N LYS A 454 -20.92 16.81 -4.38
CA LYS A 454 -21.65 17.62 -3.40
C LYS A 454 -22.96 16.88 -3.14
N GLU A 455 -23.00 16.08 -2.08
CA GLU A 455 -24.29 15.61 -1.60
C GLU A 455 -25.12 16.80 -1.13
N ALA A 456 -26.36 16.79 -1.60
CA ALA A 456 -27.38 17.78 -1.39
C ALA A 456 -27.69 17.95 0.09
N SER A 457 -27.56 19.19 0.57
CA SER A 457 -28.40 19.68 1.66
C SER A 457 -29.84 19.71 1.14
N GLY A 458 -30.59 18.66 1.40
CA GLY A 458 -32.05 18.71 1.33
C GLY A 458 -32.55 19.57 2.49
N THR A 459 -33.03 20.76 2.16
CA THR A 459 -34.06 21.47 2.93
C THR A 459 -35.36 20.68 2.82
N GLU A 460 -35.88 20.22 3.96
CA GLU A 460 -37.12 20.72 4.57
C GLU A 460 -37.03 20.55 6.10
#